data_AF-A0A239NKD3-F1
#
_entry.id   AF-A0A239NKD3-F1
#
_cell.length_a   1.000
_cell.length_b   1.000
_cell.length_c   1.000
_cell.angle_alpha   90.00
_cell.angle_beta   90.00
_cell.angle_gamma   90.00
#
_symmetry.space_group_name_H-M   'P 1'
#
loop_
_entity.id
_entity.type
_entity.pdbx_description
1 polymer ?
#
loop_
_entity_poly.entity_id
_entity_poly.type
_entity_poly.pdbx_seq_one_letter_code
_entity_poly.pdbx_strand_id
1 'polypeptide(L)'
;MRKKMIAGVLAAAGAVAAGTLAIGALRDSSGSAPADALLVGRSQRSDQGSRIVGLTRGGDMVSFRADRPGDARRIGMVKGLTGDTRLVGLDFRVQDGKLYGVGNQGGIYTLNTSSARATQVSQLTVPLAGTRFGVDFNPAANRLRVVSDTGQNLRHNLDDAAGAPATGTTAMDTTLTVPPAATAVSGVTAAAYTNNDLDATTATTLFDLNTTTDQILVQSPANQGELAPTGALGVDATGDAGLDIGSGNTAYATLKVDGRQRFYRVSLLTGRANLIGSFDGKTPVTDIAVTLDK
;
A
#
# COMPACT_ATOMS: atom_id res chain seq x y z
N MET A 1 31.94 -20.10 -60.91
CA MET A 1 30.81 -20.83 -60.28
C MET A 1 30.70 -20.32 -58.85
N ARG A 2 29.62 -19.75 -58.30
CA ARG A 2 28.22 -19.57 -58.68
C ARG A 2 27.81 -18.10 -58.43
N LYS A 3 26.98 -17.56 -59.33
CA LYS A 3 26.28 -16.27 -59.25
C LYS A 3 25.03 -16.38 -58.35
N LYS A 4 24.61 -15.27 -57.73
CA LYS A 4 23.27 -14.59 -57.84
C LYS A 4 23.16 -13.47 -56.78
N MET A 5 23.14 -12.19 -57.20
CA MET A 5 21.99 -11.23 -57.32
C MET A 5 21.45 -10.76 -55.94
N ILE A 6 21.69 -9.54 -55.44
CA ILE A 6 21.29 -8.15 -55.81
C ILE A 6 19.78 -7.83 -55.67
N ALA A 7 19.54 -6.81 -54.83
CA ALA A 7 18.51 -5.74 -54.79
C ALA A 7 17.13 -5.98 -54.15
N GLY A 8 16.72 -4.96 -53.38
CA GLY A 8 15.32 -4.70 -53.04
C GLY A 8 15.10 -3.86 -51.78
N VAL A 9 15.37 -2.55 -51.82
CA VAL A 9 14.88 -1.57 -50.84
C VAL A 9 13.38 -1.36 -51.03
N LEU A 10 12.59 -1.34 -49.95
CA LEU A 10 11.31 -0.63 -49.95
C LEU A 10 11.02 -0.06 -48.55
N ALA A 11 11.06 1.27 -48.46
CA ALA A 11 10.48 2.06 -47.37
C ALA A 11 8.99 2.27 -47.68
N ALA A 12 8.13 2.16 -46.68
CA ALA A 12 6.74 2.60 -46.77
C ALA A 12 6.38 3.43 -45.54
N ALA A 13 6.25 4.74 -45.77
CA ALA A 13 5.58 5.67 -44.88
C ALA A 13 4.06 5.50 -45.03
N GLY A 14 3.32 5.48 -43.92
CA GLY A 14 1.85 5.50 -43.92
C GLY A 14 1.35 6.78 -43.25
N ALA A 15 0.72 7.65 -44.03
CA ALA A 15 0.05 8.86 -43.56
C ALA A 15 -1.48 8.73 -43.74
N VAL A 16 -2.19 9.12 -42.68
CA VAL A 16 -3.55 9.70 -42.51
C VAL A 16 -4.61 9.50 -43.61
N ALA A 17 -5.78 8.99 -43.20
CA ALA A 17 -7.07 9.31 -43.83
C ALA A 17 -8.10 9.73 -42.76
N ALA A 18 -8.53 10.98 -42.83
CA ALA A 18 -9.66 11.52 -42.08
C ALA A 18 -10.95 11.28 -42.85
N GLY A 19 -11.91 10.57 -42.25
CA GLY A 19 -13.23 10.33 -42.81
C GLY A 19 -14.27 11.26 -42.19
N THR A 20 -14.80 12.18 -42.99
CA THR A 20 -15.99 13.00 -42.69
C THR A 20 -17.26 12.16 -42.77
N LEU A 21 -18.14 12.24 -41.77
CA LEU A 21 -19.50 11.69 -41.83
C LEU A 21 -20.52 12.83 -41.82
N ALA A 22 -21.41 12.77 -42.82
CA ALA A 22 -22.46 13.75 -43.10
C ALA A 22 -23.67 13.60 -42.16
N ILE A 23 -24.34 14.73 -41.93
CA ILE A 23 -25.50 14.91 -41.05
C ILE A 23 -26.77 14.49 -41.82
N GLY A 24 -27.48 13.48 -41.32
CA GLY A 24 -28.82 13.09 -41.77
C GLY A 24 -29.85 13.39 -40.68
N ALA A 25 -30.72 14.37 -40.92
CA ALA A 25 -31.81 14.74 -40.03
C ALA A 25 -33.06 13.90 -40.32
N LEU A 26 -33.61 13.25 -39.29
CA LEU A 26 -35.02 12.86 -39.23
C LEU A 26 -35.54 13.14 -37.82
N ARG A 27 -36.51 14.05 -37.75
CA ARG A 27 -37.38 14.28 -36.60
C ARG A 27 -38.59 13.35 -36.73
N ASP A 28 -38.91 12.58 -35.70
CA ASP A 28 -40.28 12.55 -35.21
C ASP A 28 -40.35 12.21 -33.72
N SER A 29 -41.33 12.82 -33.10
CA SER A 29 -41.66 12.96 -31.69
C SER A 29 -42.39 11.76 -31.11
N SER A 30 -41.88 11.23 -30.00
CA SER A 30 -42.70 10.65 -28.94
C SER A 30 -41.92 10.70 -27.63
N GLY A 31 -42.51 11.35 -26.62
CA GLY A 31 -41.87 11.62 -25.35
C GLY A 31 -41.52 10.34 -24.59
N SER A 32 -40.26 10.21 -24.20
CA SER A 32 -39.85 9.38 -23.08
C SER A 32 -38.69 10.08 -22.35
N ALA A 33 -38.81 10.13 -21.02
CA ALA A 33 -37.96 10.85 -20.08
C ALA A 33 -36.45 10.56 -20.28
N PRO A 34 -35.54 11.45 -19.85
CA PRO A 34 -34.12 11.21 -19.97
C PRO A 34 -33.76 9.91 -19.24
N ALA A 35 -32.99 9.06 -19.93
CA ALA A 35 -32.33 7.88 -19.38
C ALA A 35 -31.24 8.34 -18.41
N ASP A 36 -31.66 8.87 -17.27
CA ASP A 36 -30.81 9.37 -16.20
C ASP A 36 -31.44 8.92 -14.88
N ALA A 37 -31.31 7.62 -14.58
CA ALA A 37 -31.46 7.02 -13.25
C ALA A 37 -31.61 5.48 -13.36
N LEU A 38 -30.56 4.74 -13.77
CA LEU A 38 -30.47 3.32 -13.40
C LEU A 38 -29.06 2.75 -13.48
N LEU A 39 -28.08 3.41 -12.88
CA LEU A 39 -26.88 2.71 -12.39
C LEU A 39 -26.36 3.28 -11.07
N VAL A 40 -27.26 3.78 -10.23
CA VAL A 40 -26.98 4.00 -8.80
C VAL A 40 -27.52 2.79 -8.07
N GLY A 41 -26.73 1.71 -8.00
CA GLY A 41 -27.29 0.49 -7.42
C GLY A 41 -26.38 -0.70 -7.13
N ARG A 42 -25.09 -0.70 -7.50
CA ARG A 42 -24.16 -1.77 -7.08
C ARG A 42 -22.72 -1.27 -7.00
N SER A 43 -22.34 -0.72 -5.84
CA SER A 43 -21.03 -0.89 -5.16
C SER A 43 -20.75 0.25 -4.15
N GLN A 44 -21.63 0.42 -3.16
CA GLN A 44 -21.33 1.19 -1.94
C GLN A 44 -21.71 0.43 -0.67
N ARG A 45 -21.75 -0.91 -0.75
CA ARG A 45 -22.10 -1.78 0.38
C ARG A 45 -20.95 -2.65 0.91
N SER A 46 -19.75 -2.63 0.32
CA SER A 46 -18.65 -3.51 0.78
C SER A 46 -17.65 -2.86 1.75
N ASP A 47 -17.51 -1.54 1.78
CA ASP A 47 -16.32 -0.93 2.42
C ASP A 47 -16.57 -0.21 3.76
N GLN A 48 -17.82 -0.07 4.18
CA GLN A 48 -18.20 0.57 5.45
C GLN A 48 -18.08 -0.39 6.65
N GLY A 49 -17.40 -1.53 6.48
CA GLY A 49 -17.36 -2.60 7.48
C GLY A 49 -16.03 -3.34 7.58
N SER A 50 -15.02 -2.95 6.80
CA SER A 50 -13.68 -3.57 6.82
C SER A 50 -13.15 -3.57 8.25
N ARG A 51 -12.74 -4.75 8.72
CA ARG A 51 -12.12 -4.87 10.04
C ARG A 51 -10.66 -4.51 9.89
N ILE A 52 -10.15 -3.79 10.86
CA ILE A 52 -8.77 -3.31 10.87
C ILE A 52 -8.15 -3.76 12.18
N VAL A 53 -6.93 -4.27 12.09
CA VAL A 53 -6.04 -4.46 13.23
C VAL A 53 -5.08 -3.29 13.26
N GLY A 54 -4.88 -2.68 14.42
CA GLY A 54 -3.95 -1.57 14.60
C GLY A 54 -2.86 -1.89 15.61
N LEU A 55 -1.68 -1.30 15.42
CA LEU A 55 -0.61 -1.23 16.42
C LEU A 55 -0.65 0.13 17.09
N THR A 56 -0.52 0.15 18.42
CA THR A 56 -0.43 1.40 19.17
C THR A 56 1.02 1.73 19.51
N ARG A 57 1.27 3.01 19.79
CA ARG A 57 2.58 3.46 20.30
C ARG A 57 3.04 2.74 21.58
N GLY A 58 2.09 2.27 22.38
CA GLY A 58 2.35 1.52 23.62
C GLY A 58 2.65 0.03 23.40
N GLY A 59 2.63 -0.46 22.16
CA GLY A 59 2.86 -1.87 21.82
C GLY A 59 1.64 -2.78 21.99
N ASP A 60 0.45 -2.21 22.25
CA ASP A 60 -0.81 -2.95 22.19
C ASP A 60 -1.28 -3.11 20.75
N MET A 61 -1.84 -4.28 20.45
CA MET A 61 -2.72 -4.48 19.31
C MET A 61 -4.15 -4.09 19.65
N VAL A 62 -4.83 -3.47 18.68
CA VAL A 62 -6.25 -3.13 18.75
C VAL A 62 -6.98 -3.63 17.51
N SER A 63 -8.31 -3.70 17.58
CA SER A 63 -9.15 -3.90 16.40
C SER A 63 -10.31 -2.92 16.38
N PHE A 64 -10.73 -2.53 15.19
CA PHE A 64 -11.88 -1.65 14.97
C PHE A 64 -12.48 -1.90 13.60
N ARG A 65 -13.62 -1.28 13.33
CA ARG A 65 -14.16 -1.21 11.96
C ARG A 65 -13.79 0.12 11.34
N ALA A 66 -13.49 0.11 10.05
CA ALA A 66 -13.10 1.30 9.30
C ALA A 66 -14.10 2.46 9.47
N ASP A 67 -15.41 2.17 9.56
CA ASP A 67 -16.48 3.16 9.74
C ASP A 67 -16.62 3.71 11.16
N ARG A 68 -16.00 3.06 12.16
CA ARG A 68 -16.10 3.43 13.58
C ARG A 68 -14.74 3.30 14.29
N PRO A 69 -13.74 4.13 13.94
CA PRO A 69 -12.43 4.10 14.60
C PRO A 69 -12.51 4.42 16.11
N GLY A 70 -13.52 5.19 16.54
CA GLY A 70 -13.77 5.47 17.96
C GLY A 70 -14.18 4.24 18.79
N ASP A 71 -14.61 3.16 18.14
CA ASP A 71 -14.96 1.88 18.79
C ASP A 71 -13.76 0.94 18.95
N ALA A 72 -12.52 1.42 18.74
CA ALA A 72 -11.32 0.59 18.88
C ALA A 72 -11.29 -0.19 20.20
N ARG A 73 -11.08 -1.50 20.07
CA ARG A 73 -11.01 -2.45 21.17
C ARG A 73 -9.62 -3.00 21.27
N ARG A 74 -9.05 -2.91 22.47
CA ARG A 74 -7.75 -3.50 22.80
C ARG A 74 -7.82 -5.02 22.71
N ILE A 75 -6.93 -5.61 21.89
CA ILE A 75 -6.68 -7.05 21.87
C ILE A 75 -5.71 -7.39 23.02
N GLY A 76 -4.63 -6.61 23.14
CA GLY A 76 -3.66 -6.75 24.22
C GLY A 76 -2.26 -6.32 23.81
N MET A 77 -1.36 -6.28 24.79
CA MET A 77 0.07 -6.02 24.56
C MET A 77 0.68 -7.18 23.77
N VAL A 78 1.48 -6.87 22.75
CA VAL A 78 2.20 -7.88 21.99
C VAL A 78 3.18 -8.61 22.92
N LYS A 79 3.14 -9.95 22.90
CA LYS A 79 3.99 -10.83 23.72
C LYS A 79 4.63 -11.92 22.86
N GLY A 80 5.79 -12.42 23.25
CA GLY A 80 6.49 -13.49 22.52
C GLY A 80 7.54 -12.99 21.52
N LEU A 81 7.89 -11.70 21.58
CA LEU A 81 9.02 -11.15 20.85
C LEU A 81 10.33 -11.72 21.41
N THR A 82 11.27 -12.06 20.52
CA THR A 82 12.58 -12.62 20.86
C THR A 82 13.66 -11.70 20.28
N GLY A 83 14.39 -11.00 21.14
CA GLY A 83 15.38 -9.99 20.74
C GLY A 83 14.79 -8.62 20.40
N ASP A 84 13.55 -8.58 19.88
CA ASP A 84 12.79 -7.34 19.70
C ASP A 84 12.07 -6.90 20.98
N THR A 85 11.89 -5.59 21.14
CA THR A 85 11.16 -5.00 22.27
C THR A 85 9.79 -4.45 21.88
N ARG A 86 9.56 -4.21 20.58
CA ARG A 86 8.29 -3.75 20.03
C ARG A 86 8.20 -4.09 18.54
N LEU A 87 6.98 -4.08 18.01
CA LEU A 87 6.75 -4.07 16.57
C LEU A 87 6.96 -2.66 15.98
N VAL A 88 7.34 -2.60 14.71
CA VAL A 88 7.48 -1.37 13.91
C VAL A 88 6.42 -1.27 12.82
N GLY A 89 5.84 -2.40 12.38
CA GLY A 89 4.71 -2.40 11.45
C GLY A 89 4.01 -3.76 11.37
N LEU A 90 2.84 -3.77 10.74
CA LEU A 90 1.91 -4.89 10.60
C LEU A 90 1.43 -5.02 9.15
N ASP A 91 1.18 -6.25 8.70
CA ASP A 91 0.39 -6.47 7.48
C ASP A 91 -0.18 -7.90 7.41
N PHE A 92 -1.29 -8.09 6.69
CA PHE A 92 -1.82 -9.40 6.36
C PHE A 92 -1.18 -9.97 5.09
N ARG A 93 -0.57 -11.14 5.23
CA ARG A 93 0.01 -11.84 4.09
C ARG A 93 -1.07 -12.58 3.31
N VAL A 94 -1.30 -12.20 2.05
CA VAL A 94 -2.35 -12.80 1.21
C VAL A 94 -2.16 -14.30 0.97
N GLN A 95 -0.93 -14.80 0.93
CA GLN A 95 -0.64 -16.22 0.65
C GLN A 95 -1.16 -17.19 1.72
N ASP A 96 -1.28 -16.76 2.98
CA ASP A 96 -1.74 -17.63 4.07
C ASP A 96 -2.78 -16.99 5.01
N GLY A 97 -3.14 -15.74 4.76
CA GLY A 97 -4.16 -14.98 5.48
C GLY A 97 -3.78 -14.64 6.93
N LYS A 98 -2.51 -14.82 7.33
CA LYS A 98 -2.07 -14.50 8.68
C LYS A 98 -1.67 -13.04 8.78
N LEU A 99 -1.86 -12.47 9.98
CA LEU A 99 -1.28 -11.19 10.33
C LEU A 99 0.21 -11.41 10.65
N TYR A 100 1.05 -10.60 10.04
CA TYR A 100 2.47 -10.51 10.30
C TYR A 100 2.82 -9.18 10.95
N GLY A 101 3.96 -9.15 11.63
CA GLY A 101 4.58 -7.91 12.07
C GLY A 101 6.10 -8.00 12.06
N VAL A 102 6.74 -6.85 11.90
CA VAL A 102 8.19 -6.70 11.97
C VAL A 102 8.56 -6.05 13.30
N GLY A 103 9.56 -6.59 13.99
CA GLY A 103 10.10 -6.06 15.23
C GLY A 103 11.19 -5.00 15.02
N ASN A 104 11.50 -4.22 16.06
CA ASN A 104 12.48 -3.13 16.00
C ASN A 104 13.95 -3.56 15.87
N GLN A 105 14.24 -4.85 15.99
CA GLN A 105 15.51 -5.53 15.68
C GLN A 105 15.39 -6.42 14.43
N GLY A 106 14.29 -6.30 13.68
CA GLY A 106 14.06 -6.99 12.43
C GLY A 106 13.51 -8.42 12.55
N GLY A 107 13.08 -8.86 13.73
CA GLY A 107 12.37 -10.14 13.82
C GLY A 107 11.06 -10.08 13.05
N ILE A 108 10.73 -11.14 12.30
CA ILE A 108 9.47 -11.24 11.56
C ILE A 108 8.59 -12.25 12.29
N TYR A 109 7.38 -11.84 12.63
CA TYR A 109 6.47 -12.58 13.48
C TYR A 109 5.15 -12.83 12.79
N THR A 110 4.55 -13.99 13.00
CA THR A 110 3.09 -14.15 12.87
C THR A 110 2.43 -13.72 14.17
N LEU A 111 1.24 -13.12 14.06
CA LEU A 111 0.52 -12.53 15.18
C LEU A 111 -0.89 -13.12 15.29
N ASN A 112 -1.24 -13.54 16.51
CA ASN A 112 -2.59 -14.00 16.80
C ASN A 112 -3.52 -12.79 17.09
N THR A 113 -4.51 -12.57 16.22
CA THR A 113 -5.42 -11.42 16.26
C THR A 113 -6.43 -11.44 17.41
N SER A 114 -6.51 -12.51 18.20
CA SER A 114 -7.38 -12.58 19.39
C SER A 114 -6.63 -12.47 20.72
N SER A 115 -5.31 -12.71 20.74
CA SER A 115 -4.52 -12.74 21.98
C SER A 115 -3.25 -11.91 21.97
N ALA A 116 -2.91 -11.26 20.84
CA ALA A 116 -1.67 -10.49 20.65
C ALA A 116 -0.38 -11.31 20.89
N ARG A 117 -0.44 -12.64 20.75
CA ARG A 117 0.74 -13.50 20.82
C ARG A 117 1.48 -13.48 19.48
N ALA A 118 2.78 -13.18 19.55
CA ALA A 118 3.73 -13.24 18.46
C ALA A 118 4.49 -14.56 18.45
N THR A 119 4.75 -15.08 17.26
CA THR A 119 5.63 -16.24 17.03
C THR A 119 6.61 -15.88 15.94
N GLN A 120 7.90 -15.88 16.25
CA GLN A 120 8.94 -15.55 15.27
C GLN A 120 8.98 -16.63 14.19
N VAL A 121 9.03 -16.20 12.93
CA VAL A 121 9.03 -17.09 11.75
C VAL A 121 10.18 -16.77 10.79
N SER A 122 10.76 -15.57 10.88
CA SER A 122 11.96 -15.21 10.13
C SER A 122 12.69 -14.05 10.84
N GLN A 123 13.80 -13.61 10.25
CA GLN A 123 14.64 -12.52 10.73
C GLN A 123 15.16 -11.72 9.52
N LEU A 124 15.04 -10.40 9.55
CA LEU A 124 15.71 -9.54 8.59
C LEU A 124 17.23 -9.73 8.70
N THR A 125 17.89 -9.98 7.57
CA THR A 125 19.34 -10.14 7.47
C THR A 125 20.05 -8.81 7.20
N VAL A 126 19.28 -7.75 6.96
CA VAL A 126 19.76 -6.36 6.86
C VAL A 126 19.12 -5.58 8.02
N PRO A 127 19.91 -4.87 8.85
CA PRO A 127 19.37 -4.09 9.96
C PRO A 127 18.43 -2.98 9.50
N LEU A 128 17.44 -2.68 10.33
CA LEU A 128 16.57 -1.52 10.13
C LEU A 128 17.34 -0.22 10.38
N ALA A 129 17.15 0.76 9.50
CA ALA A 129 17.69 2.11 9.61
C ALA A 129 16.54 3.12 9.63
N GLY A 130 16.52 4.01 10.63
CA GLY A 130 15.46 4.99 10.83
C GLY A 130 14.67 4.75 12.11
N THR A 131 13.58 5.51 12.26
CA THR A 131 12.73 5.47 13.45
C THR A 131 11.27 5.17 13.15
N ARG A 132 10.86 5.29 11.88
CA ARG A 132 9.50 5.08 11.38
C ARG A 132 9.56 4.24 10.13
N PHE A 133 8.60 3.32 9.99
CA PHE A 133 8.69 2.26 9.01
C PHE A 133 7.31 1.98 8.41
N GLY A 134 7.27 1.74 7.10
CA GLY A 134 6.16 1.07 6.43
C GLY A 134 6.49 -0.41 6.24
N VAL A 135 5.52 -1.29 6.46
CA VAL A 135 5.66 -2.74 6.35
C VAL A 135 4.47 -3.28 5.59
N ASP A 136 4.69 -3.98 4.47
CA ASP A 136 3.59 -4.50 3.65
C ASP A 136 4.04 -5.69 2.78
N PHE A 137 3.18 -6.67 2.56
CA PHE A 137 3.41 -7.78 1.65
C PHE A 137 2.90 -7.43 0.26
N ASN A 138 3.79 -7.51 -0.73
CA ASN A 138 3.36 -7.54 -2.12
C ASN A 138 2.65 -8.89 -2.42
N PRO A 139 1.34 -8.90 -2.75
CA PRO A 139 0.60 -10.14 -3.00
C PRO A 139 1.13 -10.92 -4.21
N ALA A 140 1.45 -10.24 -5.30
CA ALA A 140 1.94 -10.86 -6.52
C ALA A 140 3.38 -11.39 -6.38
N ALA A 141 4.26 -10.63 -5.71
CA ALA A 141 5.66 -11.03 -5.54
C ALA A 141 5.89 -11.99 -4.37
N ASN A 142 4.93 -12.12 -3.45
CA ASN A 142 5.09 -12.80 -2.16
C ASN A 142 6.35 -12.32 -1.42
N ARG A 143 6.50 -11.00 -1.28
CA ARG A 143 7.64 -10.38 -0.60
C ARG A 143 7.19 -9.36 0.41
N LEU A 144 7.81 -9.40 1.57
CA LEU A 144 7.67 -8.37 2.59
C LEU A 144 8.55 -7.17 2.20
N ARG A 145 7.93 -6.01 2.02
CA ARG A 145 8.59 -4.72 1.87
C ARG A 145 8.71 -4.05 3.23
N VAL A 146 9.87 -3.46 3.51
CA VAL A 146 10.05 -2.54 4.64
C VAL A 146 10.70 -1.27 4.13
N VAL A 147 10.05 -0.13 4.31
CA VAL A 147 10.61 1.20 4.00
C VAL A 147 10.79 2.02 5.27
N SER A 148 11.59 3.08 5.24
CA SER A 148 11.79 3.93 6.43
C SER A 148 11.92 5.42 6.15
N ASP A 149 11.85 6.21 7.23
CA ASP A 149 12.00 7.67 7.21
C ASP A 149 13.38 8.17 6.82
N THR A 150 14.37 7.27 6.70
CA THR A 150 15.72 7.57 6.16
C THR A 150 15.86 7.17 4.69
N GLY A 151 14.77 6.79 4.03
CA GLY A 151 14.77 6.31 2.65
C GLY A 151 15.25 4.86 2.48
N GLN A 152 15.31 4.08 3.57
CA GLN A 152 15.66 2.67 3.47
C GLN A 152 14.57 1.94 2.67
N ASN A 153 14.99 0.97 1.85
CA ASN A 153 14.10 0.20 1.00
C ASN A 153 14.53 -1.28 1.04
N LEU A 154 13.86 -2.09 1.87
CA LEU A 154 14.19 -3.49 2.08
C LEU A 154 13.11 -4.38 1.48
N ARG A 155 13.54 -5.54 0.97
CA ARG A 155 12.63 -6.59 0.51
C ARG A 155 13.09 -7.94 1.02
N HIS A 156 12.24 -8.62 1.77
CA HIS A 156 12.53 -9.90 2.39
C HIS A 156 11.72 -11.03 1.74
N ASN A 157 12.38 -12.18 1.55
CA ASN A 157 11.73 -13.40 1.08
C ASN A 157 11.56 -14.39 2.24
N LEU A 158 10.31 -14.66 2.63
CA LEU A 158 10.00 -15.57 3.73
C LEU A 158 10.29 -17.04 3.35
N ASP A 159 9.70 -17.52 2.26
CA ASP A 159 9.55 -18.95 1.97
C ASP A 159 9.54 -19.33 0.47
N ASP A 160 9.69 -18.38 -0.45
CA ASP A 160 9.69 -18.68 -1.88
C ASP A 160 11.07 -19.18 -2.32
N ALA A 161 11.20 -20.48 -2.54
CA ALA A 161 12.46 -21.14 -2.91
C ALA A 161 13.03 -20.70 -4.26
N ALA A 162 12.19 -20.26 -5.20
CA ALA A 162 12.61 -19.77 -6.52
C ALA A 162 12.76 -18.24 -6.54
N GLY A 163 12.53 -17.61 -5.39
CA GLY A 163 12.45 -16.18 -5.23
C GLY A 163 13.79 -15.46 -5.15
N ALA A 164 13.78 -14.19 -5.55
CA ALA A 164 14.81 -13.22 -5.19
C ALA A 164 14.29 -12.24 -4.12
N PRO A 165 15.05 -11.89 -3.07
CA PRO A 165 16.30 -12.53 -2.65
C PRO A 165 16.07 -13.99 -2.22
N ALA A 166 17.13 -14.74 -1.90
CA ALA A 166 17.02 -16.14 -1.47
C ALA A 166 16.10 -16.27 -0.23
N THR A 167 15.49 -17.44 -0.06
CA THR A 167 14.60 -17.71 1.08
C THR A 167 15.27 -17.40 2.42
N GLY A 168 14.55 -16.73 3.31
CA GLY A 168 15.03 -16.30 4.62
C GLY A 168 16.01 -15.12 4.59
N THR A 169 16.20 -14.45 3.44
CA THR A 169 17.14 -13.34 3.30
C THR A 169 16.47 -12.04 2.88
N THR A 170 17.17 -10.94 3.13
CA THR A 170 16.72 -9.56 2.86
C THR A 170 17.63 -8.92 1.83
N ALA A 171 17.04 -8.40 0.75
CA ALA A 171 17.69 -7.48 -0.16
C ALA A 171 17.57 -6.06 0.37
N MET A 172 18.67 -5.31 0.32
CA MET A 172 18.64 -3.86 0.38
C MET A 172 18.52 -3.35 -1.06
N ASP A 173 17.31 -2.98 -1.44
CA ASP A 173 17.02 -2.39 -2.76
C ASP A 173 17.56 -0.93 -2.78
N THR A 174 17.49 -0.27 -3.94
CA THR A 174 17.97 1.12 -4.06
C THR A 174 17.18 2.04 -3.13
N THR A 175 17.91 2.95 -2.46
CA THR A 175 17.36 3.97 -1.55
C THR A 175 16.24 4.78 -2.21
N LEU A 176 15.23 5.13 -1.43
CA LEU A 176 14.10 5.91 -1.90
C LEU A 176 14.55 7.30 -2.37
N THR A 177 14.20 7.68 -3.59
CA THR A 177 14.52 8.97 -4.20
C THR A 177 13.31 9.52 -4.95
N VAL A 178 13.27 10.84 -5.16
CA VAL A 178 12.28 11.48 -6.05
C VAL A 178 13.05 11.97 -7.29
N PRO A 179 13.09 11.20 -8.39
CA PRO A 179 13.79 11.61 -9.60
C PRO A 179 13.32 12.99 -10.10
N PRO A 180 14.23 13.80 -10.69
CA PRO A 180 15.61 13.47 -11.04
C PRO A 180 16.60 13.64 -9.87
N ALA A 181 16.14 13.95 -8.64
CA ALA A 181 17.04 14.07 -7.51
C ALA A 181 17.61 12.69 -7.12
N ALA A 182 18.93 12.63 -6.98
CA ALA A 182 19.63 11.41 -6.54
C ALA A 182 19.78 11.32 -5.01
N THR A 183 19.30 12.32 -4.27
CA THR A 183 19.36 12.35 -2.81
C THR A 183 18.25 11.49 -2.22
N ALA A 184 18.60 10.72 -1.19
CA ALA A 184 17.64 9.96 -0.41
C ALA A 184 16.50 10.87 0.09
N VAL A 185 15.26 10.44 -0.11
CA VAL A 185 14.11 11.12 0.49
C VAL A 185 14.11 10.84 2.00
N SER A 186 13.69 11.83 2.77
CA SER A 186 13.37 11.65 4.19
C SER A 186 11.86 11.66 4.40
N GLY A 187 11.40 11.00 5.46
CA GLY A 187 10.02 11.16 5.94
C GLY A 187 8.98 10.23 5.30
N VAL A 188 9.38 9.25 4.50
CA VAL A 188 8.50 8.12 4.13
C VAL A 188 8.28 7.27 5.38
N THR A 189 7.03 7.17 5.84
CA THR A 189 6.70 6.57 7.14
C THR A 189 5.74 5.40 7.04
N ALA A 190 5.10 5.19 5.91
CA ALA A 190 4.21 4.05 5.65
C ALA A 190 4.22 3.70 4.16
N ALA A 191 3.86 2.46 3.83
CA ALA A 191 3.78 1.96 2.47
C ALA A 191 2.72 0.86 2.37
N ALA A 192 2.06 0.71 1.22
CA ALA A 192 1.06 -0.33 0.98
C ALA A 192 0.97 -0.74 -0.49
N TYR A 193 0.77 -2.03 -0.76
CA TYR A 193 0.51 -2.55 -2.11
C TYR A 193 -0.99 -2.61 -2.45
N THR A 194 -1.33 -2.31 -3.70
CA THR A 194 -2.67 -2.57 -4.25
C THR A 194 -2.89 -4.05 -4.56
N ASN A 195 -4.16 -4.41 -4.78
CA ASN A 195 -4.61 -5.70 -5.31
C ASN A 195 -4.27 -6.89 -4.38
N ASN A 196 -4.90 -6.87 -3.20
CA ASN A 196 -4.79 -7.93 -2.20
C ASN A 196 -5.55 -9.20 -2.61
N ASP A 197 -5.05 -9.87 -3.64
CA ASP A 197 -5.53 -11.13 -4.21
C ASP A 197 -4.36 -12.02 -4.68
N LEU A 198 -4.68 -13.25 -5.12
CA LEU A 198 -3.71 -14.21 -5.67
C LEU A 198 -3.90 -14.42 -7.18
N ASP A 199 -4.60 -13.51 -7.86
CA ASP A 199 -4.81 -13.60 -9.31
C ASP A 199 -3.50 -13.26 -10.03
N ALA A 200 -2.92 -14.24 -10.72
CA ALA A 200 -1.66 -14.07 -11.45
C ALA A 200 -1.74 -13.05 -12.60
N THR A 201 -2.95 -12.62 -12.98
CA THR A 201 -3.17 -11.59 -14.01
C THR A 201 -3.22 -10.17 -13.44
N THR A 202 -3.28 -10.03 -12.11
CA THR A 202 -3.35 -8.74 -11.43
C THR A 202 -1.96 -8.31 -10.97
N ALA A 203 -1.46 -7.20 -11.54
CA ALA A 203 -0.21 -6.58 -11.09
C ALA A 203 -0.43 -5.70 -9.85
N THR A 204 0.59 -5.55 -9.01
CA THR A 204 0.51 -4.72 -7.79
C THR A 204 1.22 -3.38 -8.02
N THR A 205 0.73 -2.32 -7.38
CA THR A 205 1.37 -1.00 -7.35
C THR A 205 1.68 -0.65 -5.90
N LEU A 206 2.90 -0.20 -5.62
CA LEU A 206 3.31 0.26 -4.30
C LEU A 206 3.02 1.76 -4.16
N PHE A 207 2.36 2.12 -3.07
CA PHE A 207 2.19 3.51 -2.65
C PHE A 207 2.88 3.76 -1.32
N ASP A 208 3.53 4.90 -1.20
CA ASP A 208 4.16 5.39 0.02
C ASP A 208 3.45 6.62 0.56
N LEU A 209 3.55 6.81 1.87
CA LEU A 209 3.12 8.00 2.57
C LEU A 209 4.32 8.73 3.17
N ASN A 210 4.51 9.98 2.76
CA ASN A 210 5.53 10.86 3.32
C ASN A 210 4.90 11.91 4.24
N THR A 211 5.19 11.85 5.54
CA THR A 211 4.72 12.81 6.55
C THR A 211 5.59 14.06 6.66
N THR A 212 6.74 14.12 5.99
CA THR A 212 7.54 15.35 5.93
C THR A 212 7.08 16.27 4.79
N THR A 213 6.61 15.68 3.69
CA THR A 213 6.12 16.44 2.52
C THR A 213 4.60 16.43 2.38
N ASP A 214 3.89 15.77 3.30
CA ASP A 214 2.43 15.58 3.27
C ASP A 214 1.93 15.03 1.94
N GLN A 215 2.50 13.92 1.48
CA GLN A 215 2.21 13.36 0.16
C GLN A 215 1.96 11.86 0.18
N ILE A 216 1.14 11.43 -0.79
CA ILE A 216 1.17 10.06 -1.29
C ILE A 216 2.07 10.03 -2.53
N LEU A 217 2.86 8.98 -2.65
CA LEU A 217 3.77 8.74 -3.76
C LEU A 217 3.55 7.32 -4.31
N VAL A 218 3.67 7.15 -5.62
CA VAL A 218 3.85 5.82 -6.22
C VAL A 218 5.32 5.48 -6.20
N GLN A 219 5.67 4.26 -5.78
CA GLN A 219 7.03 3.73 -5.87
C GLN A 219 7.15 2.78 -7.07
N SER A 220 7.70 3.29 -8.18
CA SER A 220 7.82 2.52 -9.42
C SER A 220 9.03 2.96 -10.25
N PRO A 221 10.01 2.06 -10.52
CA PRO A 221 10.05 0.66 -10.08
C PRO A 221 10.35 0.52 -8.57
N ALA A 222 9.63 -0.37 -7.87
CA ALA A 222 9.78 -0.54 -6.42
C ALA A 222 11.23 -0.84 -5.99
N ASN A 223 11.93 -1.73 -6.70
CA ASN A 223 13.31 -2.09 -6.33
C ASN A 223 14.34 -1.01 -6.70
N GLN A 224 13.98 -0.03 -7.53
CA GLN A 224 14.81 1.13 -7.83
C GLN A 224 14.55 2.29 -6.85
N GLY A 225 13.54 2.17 -5.99
CA GLY A 225 13.22 3.19 -4.98
C GLY A 225 12.75 4.51 -5.58
N GLU A 226 12.29 4.52 -6.83
CA GLU A 226 11.86 5.74 -7.50
C GLU A 226 10.44 6.13 -7.06
N LEU A 227 10.32 7.34 -6.51
CA LEU A 227 9.07 7.89 -6.02
C LEU A 227 8.53 8.96 -6.97
N ALA A 228 7.25 8.84 -7.31
CA ALA A 228 6.49 9.83 -8.04
C ALA A 228 5.32 10.33 -7.19
N PRO A 229 5.29 11.60 -6.73
CA PRO A 229 4.18 12.14 -5.97
C PRO A 229 2.87 12.06 -6.76
N THR A 230 1.80 11.55 -6.13
CA THR A 230 0.45 11.53 -6.72
C THR A 230 -0.38 12.73 -6.26
N GLY A 231 -0.11 13.25 -5.07
CA GLY A 231 -0.69 14.49 -4.59
C GLY A 231 -0.54 14.67 -3.08
N ALA A 232 -1.05 15.80 -2.59
CA ALA A 232 -0.93 16.20 -1.19
C ALA A 232 -2.04 15.59 -0.31
N LEU A 233 -1.72 15.31 0.96
CA LEU A 233 -2.66 14.82 1.96
C LEU A 233 -3.77 15.83 2.27
N GLY A 234 -3.46 17.13 2.17
CA GLY A 234 -4.37 18.22 2.55
C GLY A 234 -4.50 18.41 4.08
N VAL A 235 -3.64 17.74 4.84
CA VAL A 235 -3.45 17.87 6.29
C VAL A 235 -1.96 17.84 6.58
N ASP A 236 -1.53 18.49 7.67
CA ASP A 236 -0.15 18.46 8.18
C ASP A 236 0.03 17.22 9.08
N ALA A 237 0.50 16.14 8.47
CA ALA A 237 0.72 14.87 9.14
C ALA A 237 2.14 14.82 9.71
N THR A 238 2.32 14.33 10.94
CA THR A 238 3.66 14.32 11.55
C THR A 238 3.99 13.04 12.32
N GLY A 239 5.19 12.51 12.13
CA GLY A 239 5.68 11.39 12.92
C GLY A 239 5.11 10.05 12.46
N ASP A 240 4.71 9.19 13.41
CA ASP A 240 4.25 7.83 13.09
C ASP A 240 2.93 7.86 12.30
N ALA A 241 2.91 7.14 11.18
CA ALA A 241 1.74 6.95 10.33
C ALA A 241 1.66 5.48 9.89
N GLY A 242 0.44 5.06 9.56
CA GLY A 242 0.14 3.75 8.97
C GLY A 242 -0.63 3.96 7.68
N LEU A 243 -0.42 3.08 6.71
CA LEU A 243 -1.11 3.05 5.43
C LEU A 243 -1.33 1.59 5.09
N ASP A 244 -2.56 1.24 4.72
CA ASP A 244 -2.86 -0.07 4.14
C ASP A 244 -4.01 0.07 3.13
N ILE A 245 -3.99 -0.79 2.12
CA ILE A 245 -4.91 -0.82 1.00
C ILE A 245 -5.72 -2.12 1.06
N GLY A 246 -7.00 -1.99 1.40
CA GLY A 246 -7.91 -3.13 1.43
C GLY A 246 -8.42 -3.55 0.05
N SER A 247 -9.40 -4.45 0.08
CA SER A 247 -10.19 -4.89 -1.07
C SER A 247 -10.74 -3.71 -1.89
N GLY A 248 -10.78 -3.88 -3.21
CA GLY A 248 -11.19 -2.82 -4.13
C GLY A 248 -10.24 -1.62 -4.19
N ASN A 249 -9.01 -1.77 -3.69
CA ASN A 249 -7.99 -0.73 -3.61
C ASN A 249 -8.38 0.49 -2.77
N THR A 250 -9.19 0.27 -1.73
CA THR A 250 -9.48 1.34 -0.77
C THR A 250 -8.35 1.50 0.23
N ALA A 251 -7.71 2.65 0.19
CA ALA A 251 -6.64 3.01 1.11
C ALA A 251 -7.17 3.67 2.38
N TYR A 252 -6.65 3.20 3.51
CA TYR A 252 -6.86 3.75 4.83
C TYR A 252 -5.53 4.19 5.42
N ALA A 253 -5.55 5.22 6.26
CA ALA A 253 -4.35 5.67 6.96
C ALA A 253 -4.63 6.11 8.38
N THR A 254 -3.66 5.88 9.28
CA THR A 254 -3.57 6.58 10.55
C THR A 254 -2.58 7.71 10.43
N LEU A 255 -3.02 8.94 10.69
CA LEU A 255 -2.18 10.15 10.61
C LEU A 255 -2.27 10.94 11.91
N LYS A 256 -1.12 11.41 12.38
CA LYS A 256 -1.06 12.33 13.52
C LYS A 256 -1.15 13.77 13.02
N VAL A 257 -2.28 14.41 13.28
CA VAL A 257 -2.57 15.80 12.90
C VAL A 257 -2.93 16.58 14.16
N ASP A 258 -2.33 17.75 14.37
CA ASP A 258 -2.47 18.55 15.59
C ASP A 258 -2.14 17.76 16.88
N GLY A 259 -1.14 16.87 16.80
CA GLY A 259 -0.72 16.02 17.92
C GLY A 259 -1.66 14.87 18.26
N ARG A 260 -2.71 14.61 17.46
CA ARG A 260 -3.67 13.54 17.69
C ARG A 260 -3.66 12.52 16.55
N GLN A 261 -3.58 11.23 16.89
CA GLN A 261 -3.79 10.17 15.91
C GLN A 261 -5.27 10.11 15.49
N ARG A 262 -5.50 10.16 14.18
CA ARG A 262 -6.81 10.13 13.54
C ARG A 262 -6.78 9.13 12.39
N PHE A 263 -7.96 8.66 11.97
CA PHE A 263 -8.13 7.65 10.94
C PHE A 263 -8.77 8.27 9.69
N TYR A 264 -8.19 7.99 8.53
CA TYR A 264 -8.51 8.64 7.25
C TYR A 264 -8.78 7.60 6.16
N ARG A 265 -9.62 7.99 5.21
CA ARG A 265 -9.62 7.40 3.86
C ARG A 265 -8.70 8.23 2.99
N VAL A 266 -7.81 7.57 2.24
CA VAL A 266 -6.84 8.25 1.38
C VAL A 266 -7.15 7.97 -0.09
N SER A 267 -7.10 9.00 -0.92
CA SER A 267 -7.15 8.82 -2.38
C SER A 267 -5.74 8.61 -2.91
N LEU A 268 -5.42 7.40 -3.34
CA LEU A 268 -4.07 7.01 -3.78
C LEU A 268 -3.53 7.88 -4.94
N LEU A 269 -4.41 8.29 -5.87
CA LEU A 269 -4.01 9.03 -7.07
C LEU A 269 -4.06 10.56 -6.94
N THR A 270 -4.64 11.08 -5.85
CA THR A 270 -4.70 12.54 -5.60
C THR A 270 -4.03 12.95 -4.29
N GLY A 271 -3.61 11.98 -3.47
CA GLY A 271 -3.09 12.16 -2.13
C GLY A 271 -4.14 12.51 -1.07
N ARG A 272 -5.33 12.98 -1.46
CA ARG A 272 -6.28 13.59 -0.50
C ARG A 272 -6.69 12.66 0.63
N ALA A 273 -6.39 13.06 1.87
CA ALA A 273 -6.81 12.40 3.10
C ALA A 273 -8.15 12.97 3.57
N ASN A 274 -9.17 12.12 3.64
CA ASN A 274 -10.49 12.47 4.15
C ASN A 274 -10.68 11.85 5.54
N LEU A 275 -10.90 12.68 6.55
CA LEU A 275 -11.07 12.22 7.93
C LEU A 275 -12.30 11.31 8.03
N ILE A 276 -12.12 10.11 8.55
CA ILE A 276 -13.22 9.22 8.92
C ILE A 276 -13.59 9.46 10.39
N GLY A 277 -12.60 9.52 11.27
CA GLY A 277 -12.84 9.76 12.69
C GLY A 277 -11.57 9.75 13.54
N SER A 278 -11.75 9.98 14.84
CA SER A 278 -10.68 9.90 15.83
C SER A 278 -10.80 8.60 16.63
N PHE A 279 -9.68 8.12 17.16
CA PHE A 279 -9.67 7.13 18.22
C PHE A 279 -10.15 7.75 19.54
N ASP A 280 -10.35 6.93 20.57
CA ASP A 280 -10.85 7.34 21.91
C ASP A 280 -9.91 8.27 22.70
N GLY A 281 -8.83 8.75 22.09
CA GLY A 281 -7.82 9.64 22.68
C GLY A 281 -6.84 8.95 23.63
N LYS A 282 -7.09 7.71 24.02
CA LYS A 282 -6.20 6.90 24.89
C LYS A 282 -5.34 5.92 24.09
N THR A 283 -5.76 5.65 22.86
CA THR A 283 -5.17 4.63 21.99
C THR A 283 -4.56 5.30 20.75
N PRO A 284 -3.32 5.82 20.82
CA PRO A 284 -2.65 6.35 19.63
C PRO A 284 -2.24 5.17 18.73
N VAL A 285 -3.11 4.82 17.78
CA VAL A 285 -2.82 3.84 16.72
C VAL A 285 -1.83 4.47 15.75
N THR A 286 -0.68 3.82 15.59
CA THR A 286 0.46 4.30 14.80
C THR A 286 0.60 3.56 13.49
N ASP A 287 0.06 2.35 13.39
CA ASP A 287 0.08 1.53 12.19
C ASP A 287 -1.17 0.65 12.10
N ILE A 288 -1.54 0.19 10.90
CA ILE A 288 -2.78 -0.54 10.62
C ILE A 288 -2.57 -1.65 9.59
N ALA A 289 -3.39 -2.69 9.69
CA ALA A 289 -3.57 -3.72 8.69
C ALA A 289 -5.07 -4.03 8.53
N VAL A 290 -5.59 -3.89 7.32
CA VAL A 290 -6.94 -4.19 6.88
C VAL A 290 -7.05 -5.70 6.71
N THR A 291 -8.05 -6.31 7.36
CA THR A 291 -8.28 -7.74 7.20
C THR A 291 -8.64 -8.07 5.76
N LEU A 292 -8.06 -9.14 5.22
CA LEU A 292 -8.42 -9.65 3.90
C LEU A 292 -9.89 -10.11 3.86
N ASP A 293 -10.57 -9.79 2.75
CA ASP A 293 -11.88 -10.34 2.46
C ASP A 293 -11.74 -11.83 2.17
N LYS A 294 -12.65 -12.64 2.74
CA LYS A 294 -12.70 -14.10 2.52
C LYS A 294 -13.71 -14.46 1.45
#